data_AF-A0A931WAU7-F1
#
_entry.id   AF-A0A931WAU7-F1
#
_cell.length_a   1.000
_cell.length_b   1.000
_cell.length_c   1.000
_cell.angle_alpha   90.00
_cell.angle_beta   90.00
_cell.angle_gamma   90.00
#
_symmetry.space_group_name_H-M   'P 1'
#
loop_
_entity.id
_entity.type
_entity.pdbx_description
1 polymer ?
#
loop_
_entity_poly.entity_id
_entity_poly.type
_entity_poly.pdbx_seq_one_letter_code
_entity_poly.pdbx_strand_id
1 'polypeptide(L)'
;MYRRVINRNNRLKRLIELGAPEIILRNEKRMLQEAVDALIDSAARVRGRANQNQSLRSLSDMLRGKQGRFRQNLLGKRVDYSGRSVIIVGPELRLNQIGLPKEMALELFKPFVLRDIISGGLAPNMKSAKHVLERRPPEVFDILENITRNHPVLANRAPTLHRLGIQAFFPVLIEGNAIKLHPCVCSGYNADFDGDQMAVHVPLSQIAQQEAVDLMMSTQNLLRPSDGSPITIPDKEMALGCYFMTTLIQVDNPVMFASSEEAVSAYQHGKINLKELIKVRLDNQIVETNVGRLLFNELLLPKLRFFNEPVIGSRIRSLITKGLNLYHNAEIALMIDRIKELGFWGATVSGLSMSVFDNKILPEKPDIIKEANRKVEGIDHDFRRGLITREERRQLSIDV
;
A
#
# COMPACT_ATOMS: atom_id res chain seq x y z
N MET A 1 -9.20 38.71 -23.23
CA MET A 1 -8.40 38.86 -24.47
C MET A 1 -9.28 39.08 -25.69
N TYR A 2 -10.29 38.23 -25.95
CA TYR A 2 -11.24 38.41 -27.07
C TYR A 2 -11.82 39.83 -27.22
N ARG A 3 -12.32 40.45 -26.14
CA ARG A 3 -12.82 41.84 -26.16
C ARG A 3 -11.78 42.85 -26.66
N ARG A 4 -10.49 42.64 -26.36
CA ARG A 4 -9.40 43.53 -26.80
C ARG A 4 -9.20 43.41 -28.31
N VAL A 5 -9.22 42.20 -28.87
CA VAL A 5 -9.15 41.96 -30.33
C VAL A 5 -10.34 42.60 -31.04
N ILE A 6 -11.56 42.36 -30.55
CA ILE A 6 -12.80 42.91 -31.15
C ILE A 6 -12.77 44.44 -31.17
N ASN A 7 -12.43 45.08 -30.05
CA ASN A 7 -12.37 46.53 -29.96
C ASN A 7 -11.31 47.14 -30.90
N ARG A 8 -10.14 46.50 -31.02
CA ARG A 8 -9.07 46.94 -31.93
C ARG A 8 -9.46 46.79 -33.40
N ASN A 9 -10.12 45.67 -33.75
CA ASN A 9 -10.61 45.44 -35.10
C ASN A 9 -11.67 46.47 -35.51
N ASN A 10 -12.64 46.74 -34.63
CA ASN A 10 -13.68 47.73 -34.89
C ASN A 10 -13.10 49.16 -34.99
N ARG A 11 -12.08 49.48 -34.21
CA ARG A 11 -11.37 50.76 -34.28
C ARG A 11 -10.59 50.91 -35.58
N LEU A 12 -9.86 49.88 -36.00
CA LEU A 12 -9.14 49.88 -37.28
C LEU A 12 -10.11 50.08 -38.46
N LYS A 13 -11.26 49.39 -38.45
CA LYS A 13 -12.30 49.54 -39.47
C LYS A 13 -12.79 50.99 -39.58
N ARG A 14 -13.13 51.62 -38.45
CA ARG A 14 -13.56 53.03 -38.41
C ARG A 14 -12.47 54.00 -38.92
N LEU A 15 -11.20 53.75 -38.60
CA LEU A 15 -10.09 54.59 -39.06
C LEU A 15 -9.87 54.51 -40.57
N ILE A 16 -10.15 53.35 -41.18
CA ILE A 16 -10.11 53.17 -42.63
C ILE A 16 -11.26 53.93 -43.30
N GLU A 17 -12.48 53.83 -42.75
CA GLU A 17 -13.67 54.53 -43.26
C GLU A 17 -13.52 56.06 -43.22
N LEU A 18 -12.80 56.59 -42.22
CA LEU A 18 -12.54 58.02 -42.05
C LEU A 18 -11.33 58.54 -42.85
N GLY A 19 -10.63 57.69 -43.62
CA GLY A 19 -9.46 58.10 -44.41
C GLY A 19 -8.25 58.52 -43.57
N ALA A 20 -8.02 57.89 -42.41
CA ALA A 20 -6.93 58.26 -41.51
C ALA A 20 -5.53 58.08 -42.16
N PRO A 21 -4.52 58.89 -41.79
CA PRO A 21 -3.15 58.79 -42.30
C PRO A 21 -2.51 57.40 -42.13
N GLU A 22 -1.63 57.02 -43.06
CA GLU A 22 -0.98 55.70 -43.05
C GLU A 22 -0.26 55.39 -41.74
N ILE A 23 0.35 56.38 -41.09
CA ILE A 23 1.10 56.20 -39.84
C ILE A 23 0.17 55.67 -38.72
N ILE A 24 -1.05 56.21 -38.63
CA ILE A 24 -2.04 55.81 -37.63
C ILE A 24 -2.57 54.41 -37.96
N LEU A 25 -2.83 54.13 -39.23
CA LEU A 25 -3.27 52.81 -39.69
C LEU A 25 -2.22 51.73 -39.42
N ARG A 26 -0.94 52.00 -39.66
CA ARG A 26 0.17 51.07 -39.36
C ARG A 26 0.27 50.79 -37.86
N ASN A 27 0.09 51.81 -37.01
CA ASN A 27 0.11 51.61 -35.56
C ASN A 27 -1.07 50.76 -35.08
N GLU A 28 -2.30 51.03 -35.54
CA GLU A 28 -3.47 50.25 -35.11
C GLU A 28 -3.43 48.80 -35.65
N LYS A 29 -2.90 48.57 -36.87
CA LYS A 29 -2.60 47.22 -37.39
C LYS A 29 -1.62 46.46 -36.49
N ARG A 30 -0.54 47.12 -36.07
CA ARG A 30 0.40 46.55 -35.09
C ARG A 30 -0.32 46.19 -33.80
N MET A 31 -1.08 47.12 -33.22
CA MET A 31 -1.82 46.87 -31.97
C MET A 31 -2.85 45.74 -32.07
N LEU A 32 -3.47 45.54 -33.25
CA LEU A 32 -4.37 44.42 -33.50
C LEU A 32 -3.61 43.09 -33.56
N GLN A 33 -2.51 43.02 -34.32
CA GLN A 33 -1.62 41.84 -34.38
C GLN A 33 -1.18 41.46 -32.96
N GLU A 34 -0.73 42.45 -32.20
CA GLU A 34 -0.31 42.28 -30.82
C GLU A 34 -1.40 41.70 -29.90
N ALA A 35 -2.67 42.07 -30.11
CA ALA A 35 -3.80 41.55 -29.35
C ALA A 35 -4.17 40.12 -29.75
N VAL A 36 -3.98 39.76 -31.03
CA VAL A 36 -4.18 38.40 -31.55
C VAL A 36 -3.08 37.47 -31.06
N ASP A 37 -1.82 37.89 -31.11
CA ASP A 37 -0.68 37.13 -30.60
C ASP A 37 -0.89 36.82 -29.11
N ALA A 38 -1.24 37.84 -28.31
CA ALA A 38 -1.50 37.65 -26.88
C ALA A 38 -2.69 36.71 -26.58
N LEU A 39 -3.65 36.58 -27.50
CA LEU A 39 -4.77 35.64 -27.39
C LEU A 39 -4.33 34.19 -27.66
N ILE A 40 -3.48 34.00 -28.68
CA ILE A 40 -3.04 32.68 -29.14
C ILE A 40 -1.91 32.15 -28.27
N ASP A 41 -0.84 32.91 -28.10
CA ASP A 41 0.34 32.54 -27.33
C ASP A 41 0.97 33.77 -26.66
N SER A 42 0.89 33.81 -25.33
CA SER A 42 1.45 34.90 -24.54
C SER A 42 2.97 34.79 -24.33
N ALA A 43 3.58 33.64 -24.67
CA ALA A 43 5.00 33.34 -24.43
C ALA A 43 5.95 33.92 -25.49
N ALA A 44 5.44 34.32 -26.67
CA ALA A 44 6.25 34.84 -27.76
C ALA A 44 6.82 36.26 -27.52
N ARG A 45 6.57 36.88 -26.35
CA ARG A 45 7.20 38.15 -25.95
C ARG A 45 8.10 38.02 -24.73
N VAL A 46 9.33 38.52 -24.90
CA VAL A 46 10.23 38.94 -23.82
C VAL A 46 9.52 40.01 -22.98
N ARG A 47 9.32 39.72 -21.70
CA ARG A 47 8.64 40.59 -20.74
C ARG A 47 9.42 41.89 -20.52
N GLY A 48 8.80 43.03 -20.82
CA GLY A 48 9.07 44.27 -20.09
C GLY A 48 8.46 44.17 -18.67
N ARG A 49 9.23 44.54 -17.66
CA ARG A 49 8.83 44.59 -16.25
C ARG A 49 7.58 45.45 -16.07
N ALA A 50 6.45 44.88 -15.62
CA ALA A 50 5.52 45.50 -14.68
C ALA A 50 4.36 44.58 -14.27
N ASN A 51 4.13 44.55 -12.96
CA ASN A 51 2.94 44.18 -12.17
C ASN A 51 2.63 42.69 -11.93
N GLN A 52 2.63 42.34 -10.64
CA GLN A 52 2.18 41.10 -9.98
C GLN A 52 0.67 40.79 -10.16
N ASN A 53 0.02 41.26 -11.22
CA ASN A 53 -1.33 40.82 -11.54
C ASN A 53 -1.22 39.60 -12.46
N GLN A 54 -1.87 38.50 -12.07
CA GLN A 54 -1.87 37.22 -12.80
C GLN A 54 -1.94 37.43 -14.31
N SER A 55 -0.91 36.97 -15.02
CA SER A 55 -0.91 36.99 -16.48
C SER A 55 -2.13 36.23 -16.99
N LEU A 56 -2.94 36.89 -17.81
CA LEU A 56 -4.10 36.27 -18.44
C LEU A 56 -3.65 35.03 -19.23
N ARG A 57 -4.35 33.90 -19.09
CA ARG A 57 -4.02 32.65 -19.79
C ARG A 57 -4.37 32.75 -21.27
N SER A 58 -3.41 32.45 -22.16
CA SER A 58 -3.66 32.34 -23.59
C SER A 58 -4.30 30.99 -23.96
N LEU A 59 -4.76 30.83 -25.19
CA LEU A 59 -5.29 29.55 -25.69
C LEU A 59 -4.24 28.43 -25.63
N SER A 60 -2.98 28.74 -25.97
CA SER A 60 -1.88 27.79 -25.88
C SER A 60 -1.59 27.37 -24.43
N ASP A 61 -1.68 28.31 -23.48
CA ASP A 61 -1.52 28.02 -22.04
C ASP A 61 -2.65 27.15 -21.48
N MET A 62 -3.86 27.23 -22.05
CA MET A 62 -4.97 26.37 -21.66
C MET A 62 -4.74 24.91 -22.07
N LEU A 63 -3.98 24.67 -23.15
CA LEU A 63 -3.69 23.32 -23.63
C LEU A 63 -2.43 22.74 -22.95
N ARG A 64 -1.37 23.54 -22.80
CA ARG A 64 -0.05 23.08 -22.35
C ARG A 64 0.12 23.17 -20.83
N GLY A 65 1.15 22.48 -20.32
CA GLY A 65 1.53 22.52 -18.90
C GLY A 65 0.76 21.54 -18.00
N LYS A 66 1.08 21.54 -16.69
CA LYS A 66 0.48 20.64 -15.70
C LYS A 66 -1.02 20.90 -15.49
N GLN A 67 -1.44 22.17 -15.53
CA GLN A 67 -2.84 22.58 -15.44
C GLN A 67 -3.53 22.70 -16.82
N GLY A 68 -2.84 22.28 -17.90
CA GLY A 68 -3.40 22.27 -19.24
C GLY A 68 -4.41 21.15 -19.43
N ARG A 69 -5.30 21.30 -20.42
CA ARG A 69 -6.37 20.35 -20.71
C ARG A 69 -5.89 18.91 -20.89
N PHE A 70 -4.75 18.70 -21.54
CA PHE A 70 -4.23 17.35 -21.79
C PHE A 70 -3.92 16.58 -20.50
N ARG A 71 -3.16 17.18 -19.59
CA ARG A 71 -2.73 16.49 -18.36
C ARG A 71 -3.84 16.46 -17.30
N GLN A 72 -4.55 17.57 -17.12
CA GLN A 72 -5.49 17.69 -16.00
C GLN A 72 -6.87 17.11 -16.29
N ASN A 73 -7.34 17.11 -17.54
CA ASN A 73 -8.73 16.76 -17.88
C ASN A 73 -8.86 15.53 -18.78
N LEU A 74 -7.90 15.30 -19.68
CA LEU A 74 -7.95 14.13 -20.56
C LEU A 74 -7.37 12.89 -19.86
N LEU A 75 -6.19 13.03 -19.25
CA LEU A 75 -5.53 11.95 -18.52
C LEU A 75 -6.01 11.84 -17.06
N GLY A 76 -6.11 12.97 -16.36
CA GLY A 76 -6.74 13.05 -15.05
C GLY A 76 -8.25 13.25 -15.19
N LYS A 77 -9.07 12.37 -14.63
CA LYS A 77 -10.51 12.59 -14.52
C LYS A 77 -10.98 12.25 -13.11
N ARG A 78 -11.89 13.07 -12.60
CA ARG A 78 -12.69 12.69 -11.43
C ARG A 78 -13.72 11.67 -11.90
N VAL A 79 -13.88 10.61 -11.13
CA VAL A 79 -14.76 9.49 -11.46
C VAL A 79 -15.81 9.32 -10.37
N ASP A 80 -17.04 9.04 -10.79
CA ASP A 80 -18.13 8.67 -9.88
C ASP A 80 -17.91 7.24 -9.36
N TYR A 81 -18.77 6.79 -8.44
CA TYR A 81 -18.67 5.47 -7.80
C TYR A 81 -17.30 5.23 -7.15
N SER A 82 -16.79 6.27 -6.50
CA SER A 82 -15.54 6.24 -5.76
C SER A 82 -15.71 6.84 -4.36
N GLY A 83 -14.95 6.29 -3.42
CA GLY A 83 -14.92 6.70 -2.02
C GLY A 83 -13.49 6.75 -1.51
N ARG A 84 -13.24 7.49 -0.43
CA ARG A 84 -11.93 7.52 0.24
C ARG A 84 -12.13 7.51 1.74
N SER A 85 -11.34 6.71 2.44
CA SER A 85 -11.25 6.77 3.90
C SER A 85 -9.85 6.38 4.39
N VAL A 86 -9.62 6.59 5.67
CA VAL A 86 -8.43 6.16 6.40
C VAL A 86 -8.41 4.63 6.46
N ILE A 87 -7.22 4.05 6.36
CA ILE A 87 -7.04 2.61 6.51
C ILE A 87 -6.65 2.22 7.93
N ILE A 88 -7.18 1.08 8.36
CA ILE A 88 -6.82 0.41 9.61
C ILE A 88 -6.47 -1.05 9.31
N VAL A 89 -5.79 -1.69 10.25
CA VAL A 89 -5.41 -3.10 10.11
C VAL A 89 -6.64 -4.00 10.24
N GLY A 90 -6.79 -4.95 9.33
CA GLY A 90 -7.78 -6.02 9.39
C GLY A 90 -7.11 -7.40 9.42
N PRO A 91 -6.55 -7.82 10.57
CA PRO A 91 -5.83 -9.10 10.67
C PRO A 91 -6.72 -10.31 10.38
N GLU A 92 -8.03 -10.21 10.65
CA GLU A 92 -9.04 -11.25 10.44
C GLU A 92 -9.45 -11.46 8.99
N LEU A 93 -9.12 -10.51 8.10
CA LEU A 93 -9.49 -10.59 6.69
C LEU A 93 -8.65 -11.64 5.96
N ARG A 94 -9.19 -12.23 4.90
CA ARG A 94 -8.40 -13.03 3.96
C ARG A 94 -7.69 -12.14 2.95
N LEU A 95 -6.69 -12.70 2.26
CA LEU A 95 -5.88 -11.92 1.32
C LEU A 95 -6.69 -11.24 0.20
N ASN A 96 -7.75 -11.90 -0.28
CA ASN A 96 -8.66 -11.41 -1.31
C ASN A 96 -9.77 -10.49 -0.78
N GLN A 97 -9.79 -10.18 0.51
CA GLN A 97 -10.87 -9.41 1.14
C GLN A 97 -10.40 -8.01 1.56
N ILE A 98 -11.35 -7.08 1.58
CA ILE A 98 -11.17 -5.73 2.13
C ILE A 98 -12.37 -5.39 3.01
N GLY A 99 -12.14 -4.82 4.19
CA GLY A 99 -13.25 -4.36 5.02
C GLY A 99 -13.74 -3.00 4.56
N LEU A 100 -14.99 -2.92 4.12
CA LEU A 100 -15.61 -1.69 3.64
C LEU A 100 -16.68 -1.22 4.63
N PRO A 101 -16.61 0.04 5.11
CA PRO A 101 -17.67 0.64 5.92
C PRO A 101 -19.05 0.51 5.29
N LYS A 102 -20.06 0.06 6.05
CA LYS A 102 -21.44 -0.07 5.58
C LYS A 102 -21.98 1.22 4.93
N GLU A 103 -21.70 2.36 5.55
CA GLU A 103 -22.09 3.68 5.04
C GLU A 103 -21.47 4.01 3.67
N MET A 104 -20.18 3.73 3.52
CA MET A 104 -19.47 3.94 2.26
C MET A 104 -20.00 2.98 1.19
N ALA A 105 -20.17 1.71 1.54
CA ALA A 105 -20.69 0.69 0.64
C ALA A 105 -22.11 1.05 0.16
N LEU A 106 -22.98 1.53 1.04
CA LEU A 106 -24.34 1.92 0.68
C LEU A 106 -24.38 3.03 -0.36
N GLU A 107 -23.54 4.05 -0.25
CA GLU A 107 -23.46 5.12 -1.24
C GLU A 107 -22.80 4.67 -2.55
N LEU A 108 -21.76 3.83 -2.49
CA LEU A 108 -21.11 3.29 -3.68
C LEU A 108 -22.02 2.36 -4.49
N PHE A 109 -22.80 1.51 -3.82
CA PHE A 109 -23.67 0.51 -4.44
C PHE A 109 -25.13 0.97 -4.56
N LYS A 110 -25.40 2.24 -4.30
CA LYS A 110 -26.75 2.84 -4.26
C LYS A 110 -27.68 2.46 -5.42
N PRO A 111 -27.26 2.50 -6.70
CA PRO A 111 -28.16 2.12 -7.80
C PRO A 111 -28.52 0.64 -7.80
N PHE A 112 -27.59 -0.23 -7.39
CA PHE A 112 -27.79 -1.67 -7.32
C PHE A 112 -28.77 -2.02 -6.20
N VAL A 113 -28.59 -1.41 -5.03
CA VAL A 113 -29.52 -1.56 -3.89
C VAL A 113 -30.92 -1.09 -4.27
N LEU A 114 -31.06 0.07 -4.94
CA LEU A 114 -32.37 0.57 -5.39
C LEU A 114 -33.05 -0.38 -6.37
N ARG A 115 -32.30 -0.99 -7.29
CA ARG A 115 -32.83 -1.97 -8.24
C ARG A 115 -33.38 -3.20 -7.50
N ASP A 116 -32.62 -3.72 -6.54
CA ASP A 116 -32.97 -4.94 -5.83
C ASP A 116 -34.12 -4.72 -4.84
N ILE A 117 -34.23 -3.53 -4.22
CA ILE A 117 -35.41 -3.12 -3.43
C ILE A 117 -36.70 -3.15 -4.27
N ILE A 118 -36.65 -2.64 -5.50
CA ILE A 118 -37.81 -2.63 -6.40
C ILE A 118 -38.14 -4.05 -6.87
N SER A 119 -37.11 -4.81 -7.25
CA SER A 119 -37.25 -6.19 -7.75
C SER A 119 -37.73 -7.15 -6.66
N GLY A 120 -37.35 -6.91 -5.41
CA GLY A 120 -37.77 -7.65 -4.23
C GLY A 120 -39.15 -7.25 -3.70
N GLY A 121 -39.84 -6.29 -4.31
CA GLY A 121 -41.20 -5.87 -3.90
C GLY A 121 -41.27 -5.01 -2.63
N LEU A 122 -40.12 -4.61 -2.07
CA LEU A 122 -40.05 -3.73 -0.89
C LEU A 122 -40.54 -2.30 -1.20
N ALA A 123 -40.43 -1.87 -2.46
CA ALA A 123 -40.98 -0.60 -2.91
C ALA A 123 -41.53 -0.71 -4.34
N PRO A 124 -42.70 -0.09 -4.63
CA PRO A 124 -43.32 -0.17 -5.95
C PRO A 124 -42.67 0.73 -7.01
N ASN A 125 -41.94 1.77 -6.60
CA ASN A 125 -41.34 2.74 -7.52
C ASN A 125 -40.03 3.33 -6.97
N MET A 126 -39.26 3.99 -7.84
CA MET A 126 -37.95 4.55 -7.50
C MET A 126 -38.00 5.62 -6.40
N LYS A 127 -39.08 6.40 -6.30
CA LYS A 127 -39.22 7.44 -5.27
C LYS A 127 -39.43 6.81 -3.89
N SER A 128 -40.32 5.83 -3.79
CA SER A 128 -40.52 5.04 -2.58
C SER A 128 -39.26 4.28 -2.20
N ALA A 129 -38.55 3.68 -3.16
CA ALA A 129 -37.28 2.98 -2.92
C ALA A 129 -36.20 3.91 -2.33
N LYS A 130 -36.11 5.17 -2.80
CA LYS A 130 -35.22 6.18 -2.20
C LYS A 130 -35.58 6.50 -0.75
N HIS A 131 -36.87 6.64 -0.44
CA HIS A 131 -37.31 6.87 0.94
C HIS A 131 -37.04 5.67 1.86
N VAL A 132 -37.21 4.44 1.37
CA VAL A 132 -36.85 3.23 2.12
C VAL A 132 -35.34 3.19 2.38
N LEU A 133 -34.53 3.48 1.35
CA LEU A 133 -33.07 3.54 1.45
C LEU A 133 -32.60 4.59 2.48
N GLU A 134 -33.22 5.78 2.49
CA GLU A 134 -32.91 6.86 3.44
C GLU A 134 -33.19 6.48 4.90
N ARG A 135 -34.20 5.64 5.14
CA ARG A 135 -34.55 5.13 6.48
C ARG A 135 -33.61 4.04 6.98
N ARG A 136 -32.83 3.42 6.08
CA ARG A 136 -31.82 2.39 6.38
C ARG A 136 -32.35 1.23 7.25
N PRO A 137 -33.48 0.58 6.90
CA PRO A 137 -33.94 -0.59 7.63
C PRO A 137 -32.96 -1.76 7.47
N PRO A 138 -32.99 -2.76 8.38
CA PRO A 138 -32.10 -3.93 8.31
C PRO A 138 -32.11 -4.64 6.95
N GLU A 139 -33.27 -4.74 6.28
CA GLU A 139 -33.40 -5.43 4.99
C GLU A 139 -32.52 -4.81 3.89
N VAL A 140 -32.25 -3.50 3.96
CA VAL A 140 -31.37 -2.82 3.01
C VAL A 140 -29.92 -3.28 3.16
N PHE A 141 -29.48 -3.54 4.40
CA PHE A 141 -28.13 -4.05 4.65
C PHE A 141 -27.98 -5.51 4.23
N ASP A 142 -29.04 -6.32 4.37
CA ASP A 142 -29.05 -7.71 3.88
C ASP A 142 -28.94 -7.74 2.34
N ILE A 143 -29.66 -6.86 1.64
CA ILE A 143 -29.55 -6.68 0.19
C ILE A 143 -28.12 -6.24 -0.18
N LEU A 144 -27.58 -5.25 0.55
CA LEU A 144 -26.22 -4.76 0.32
C LEU A 144 -25.18 -5.88 0.49
N GLU A 145 -25.29 -6.72 1.50
CA GLU A 145 -24.39 -7.85 1.73
C GLU A 145 -24.44 -8.85 0.57
N ASN A 146 -25.64 -9.16 0.07
CA ASN A 146 -25.81 -10.06 -1.07
C ASN A 146 -25.20 -9.51 -2.36
N ILE A 147 -25.36 -8.21 -2.62
CA ILE A 147 -24.77 -7.55 -3.80
C ILE A 147 -23.24 -7.54 -3.70
N THR A 148 -22.71 -7.21 -2.52
CA THR A 148 -21.27 -7.01 -2.31
C THR A 148 -20.46 -8.32 -2.31
N ARG A 149 -21.06 -9.44 -1.89
CA ARG A 149 -20.40 -10.76 -1.83
C ARG A 149 -19.76 -11.20 -3.16
N ASN A 150 -20.38 -10.90 -4.29
CA ASN A 150 -19.91 -11.30 -5.62
C ASN A 150 -19.41 -10.12 -6.47
N HIS A 151 -19.21 -8.94 -5.87
CA HIS A 151 -18.85 -7.74 -6.59
C HIS A 151 -17.49 -7.20 -6.12
N PRO A 152 -16.41 -7.35 -6.91
CA PRO A 152 -15.10 -6.86 -6.51
C PRO A 152 -15.10 -5.32 -6.44
N VAL A 153 -14.18 -4.78 -5.64
CA VAL A 153 -13.87 -3.35 -5.58
C VAL A 153 -12.37 -3.14 -5.79
N LEU A 154 -11.99 -2.02 -6.40
CA LEU A 154 -10.59 -1.66 -6.62
C LEU A 154 -10.12 -0.70 -5.52
N ALA A 155 -9.07 -1.07 -4.80
CA ALA A 155 -8.44 -0.21 -3.81
C ALA A 155 -7.14 0.39 -4.36
N ASN A 156 -6.96 1.70 -4.19
CA ASN A 156 -5.82 2.46 -4.68
C ASN A 156 -5.24 3.35 -3.58
N ARG A 157 -3.90 3.39 -3.47
CA ARG A 157 -3.18 4.34 -2.63
C ARG A 157 -2.38 5.32 -3.50
N ALA A 158 -2.53 6.61 -3.22
CA ALA A 158 -1.72 7.66 -3.84
C ALA A 158 -0.46 7.93 -3.00
N PRO A 159 0.72 8.14 -3.61
CA PRO A 159 1.01 8.07 -5.04
C PRO A 159 1.15 6.63 -5.56
N THR A 160 0.58 6.34 -6.73
CA THR A 160 0.67 5.03 -7.39
C THR A 160 1.97 4.94 -8.18
N LEU A 161 2.97 4.22 -7.66
CA LEU A 161 4.31 4.10 -8.29
C LEU A 161 4.40 2.93 -9.28
N HIS A 162 3.65 1.87 -9.04
CA HIS A 162 3.65 0.64 -9.85
C HIS A 162 2.27 -0.01 -9.81
N ARG A 163 2.03 -1.01 -10.67
CA ARG A 163 0.72 -1.67 -10.81
C ARG A 163 0.13 -2.21 -9.50
N LEU A 164 0.96 -2.64 -8.55
CA LEU A 164 0.50 -3.16 -7.24
C LEU A 164 -0.11 -2.09 -6.33
N GLY A 165 0.01 -0.81 -6.70
CA GLY A 165 -0.69 0.27 -6.00
C GLY A 165 -2.19 0.34 -6.33
N ILE A 166 -2.69 -0.54 -7.21
CA ILE A 166 -4.11 -0.76 -7.46
C ILE A 166 -4.35 -2.27 -7.49
N GLN A 167 -5.21 -2.77 -6.61
CA GLN A 167 -5.60 -4.18 -6.56
C GLN A 167 -7.10 -4.31 -6.32
N ALA A 168 -7.66 -5.45 -6.73
CA ALA A 168 -9.04 -5.80 -6.49
C ALA A 168 -9.19 -6.67 -5.24
N PHE A 169 -10.31 -6.48 -4.54
CA PHE A 169 -10.70 -7.24 -3.37
C PHE A 169 -12.20 -7.46 -3.35
N PHE A 170 -12.65 -8.52 -2.68
CA PHE A 170 -14.05 -8.69 -2.31
C PHE A 170 -14.36 -7.91 -1.02
N PRO A 171 -15.34 -7.01 -1.04
CA PRO A 171 -15.72 -6.23 0.14
C PRO A 171 -16.38 -7.12 1.21
N VAL A 172 -15.95 -6.95 2.45
CA VAL A 172 -16.59 -7.46 3.66
C VAL A 172 -17.16 -6.24 4.39
N LEU A 173 -18.47 -6.23 4.61
CA LEU A 173 -19.12 -5.10 5.28
C LEU A 173 -18.69 -5.03 6.75
N ILE A 174 -18.22 -3.87 7.18
CA ILE A 174 -17.78 -3.63 8.55
C ILE A 174 -18.46 -2.41 9.15
N GLU A 175 -18.53 -2.39 10.48
CA GLU A 175 -18.94 -1.22 11.24
C GLU A 175 -17.82 -0.18 11.30
N GLY A 176 -18.21 1.08 11.51
CA GLY A 176 -17.31 2.23 11.56
C GLY A 176 -17.08 2.89 10.21
N ASN A 177 -16.08 3.78 10.14
CA ASN A 177 -15.83 4.65 8.97
C ASN A 177 -14.50 4.38 8.27
N ALA A 178 -13.64 3.53 8.82
CA ALA A 178 -12.31 3.24 8.28
C ALA A 178 -12.31 1.95 7.44
N ILE A 179 -11.47 1.92 6.41
CA ILE A 179 -11.30 0.73 5.57
C ILE A 179 -10.33 -0.22 6.26
N LYS A 180 -10.71 -1.49 6.43
CA LYS A 180 -9.77 -2.50 6.94
C LYS A 180 -8.99 -3.12 5.79
N LEU A 181 -7.67 -3.10 5.88
CA LEU A 181 -6.77 -3.67 4.89
C LEU A 181 -6.02 -4.87 5.48
N HIS A 182 -5.81 -5.89 4.66
CA HIS A 182 -5.01 -7.04 5.02
C HIS A 182 -3.52 -6.64 5.24
N PRO A 183 -2.87 -7.03 6.35
CA PRO A 183 -1.51 -6.56 6.66
C PRO A 183 -0.46 -7.00 5.62
N CYS A 184 -0.57 -8.20 5.05
CA CYS A 184 0.40 -8.67 4.05
C CYS A 184 0.35 -7.92 2.71
N VAL A 185 -0.71 -7.17 2.39
CA VAL A 185 -0.77 -6.39 1.13
C VAL A 185 -0.20 -4.97 1.30
N CYS A 186 0.05 -4.52 2.53
CA CYS A 186 0.58 -3.18 2.82
C CYS A 186 1.91 -2.92 2.10
N SER A 187 2.78 -3.93 2.01
CA SER A 187 4.04 -3.85 1.24
C SER A 187 3.82 -3.54 -0.24
N GLY A 188 2.73 -4.04 -0.83
CA GLY A 188 2.32 -3.77 -2.21
C GLY A 188 1.77 -2.37 -2.42
N TYR A 189 1.18 -1.76 -1.41
CA TYR A 189 0.72 -0.36 -1.44
C TYR A 189 1.75 0.64 -0.93
N ASN A 190 2.86 0.15 -0.37
CA ASN A 190 3.81 0.92 0.43
C ASN A 190 3.11 1.69 1.57
N ALA A 191 2.08 1.07 2.15
CA ALA A 191 1.16 1.68 3.12
C ALA A 191 1.50 1.30 4.56
N ASP A 192 1.19 2.20 5.48
CA ASP A 192 1.20 2.00 6.92
C ASP A 192 -0.14 2.44 7.54
N PHE A 193 -0.26 2.33 8.86
CA PHE A 193 -1.52 2.55 9.59
C PHE A 193 -1.43 3.78 10.51
N ASP A 194 -0.73 4.84 10.08
CA ASP A 194 -0.50 6.07 10.85
C ASP A 194 -1.41 7.25 10.43
N GLY A 195 -2.35 7.01 9.52
CA GLY A 195 -3.26 8.04 8.97
C GLY A 195 -3.40 7.99 7.45
N ASP A 196 -2.69 7.07 6.80
CA ASP A 196 -2.83 6.77 5.38
C ASP A 196 -4.29 6.57 4.94
N GLN A 197 -4.57 6.99 3.70
CA GLN A 197 -5.90 6.91 3.10
C GLN A 197 -5.86 6.13 1.79
N MET A 198 -6.92 5.35 1.55
CA MET A 198 -7.10 4.65 0.28
C MET A 198 -8.40 5.07 -0.40
N ALA A 199 -8.34 5.14 -1.73
CA ALA A 199 -9.51 5.32 -2.57
C ALA A 199 -10.05 3.95 -2.99
N VAL A 200 -11.36 3.80 -2.98
CA VAL A 200 -12.07 2.61 -3.43
C VAL A 200 -12.90 2.99 -4.65
N HIS A 201 -12.88 2.14 -5.68
CA HIS A 201 -13.63 2.31 -6.93
C HIS A 201 -14.44 1.06 -7.23
N VAL A 202 -15.65 1.22 -7.78
CA VAL A 202 -16.54 0.11 -8.10
C VAL A 202 -16.56 -0.16 -9.61
N PRO A 203 -16.11 -1.34 -10.09
CA PRO A 203 -16.22 -1.72 -11.50
C PRO A 203 -17.68 -2.02 -11.88
N LEU A 204 -18.26 -1.25 -12.79
CA LEU A 204 -19.70 -1.32 -13.09
C LEU A 204 -20.06 -2.36 -14.17
N SER A 205 -19.23 -2.53 -15.21
CA SER A 205 -19.52 -3.47 -16.28
C SER A 205 -19.08 -4.89 -15.89
N GLN A 206 -19.79 -5.90 -16.40
CA GLN A 206 -19.44 -7.30 -16.16
C GLN A 206 -18.02 -7.62 -16.63
N ILE A 207 -17.60 -7.05 -17.78
CA ILE A 207 -16.24 -7.22 -18.30
C ILE A 207 -15.20 -6.65 -17.33
N ALA A 208 -15.45 -5.46 -16.76
CA ALA A 208 -14.54 -4.86 -15.78
C ALA A 208 -14.51 -5.62 -14.45
N GLN A 209 -15.65 -6.19 -14.02
CA GLN A 209 -15.69 -7.04 -12.84
C GLN A 209 -14.89 -8.33 -13.05
N GLN A 210 -15.04 -8.97 -14.20
CA GLN A 210 -14.29 -10.17 -14.56
C GLN A 210 -12.79 -9.88 -14.65
N GLU A 211 -12.41 -8.79 -15.32
CA GLU A 211 -11.01 -8.33 -15.41
C GLU A 211 -10.41 -8.07 -14.01
N ALA A 212 -11.20 -7.47 -13.11
CA ALA A 212 -10.77 -7.23 -11.74
C ALA A 212 -10.49 -8.54 -10.99
N VAL A 213 -11.33 -9.57 -11.15
CA VAL A 213 -11.15 -10.88 -10.50
C VAL A 213 -9.98 -11.65 -11.11
N ASP A 214 -9.87 -11.66 -12.44
CA ASP A 214 -8.89 -12.51 -13.13
C ASP A 214 -7.48 -11.92 -13.10
N LEU A 215 -7.34 -10.59 -13.18
CA LEU A 215 -6.04 -9.92 -13.33
C LEU A 215 -5.64 -9.08 -12.13
N MET A 216 -6.59 -8.37 -11.51
CA MET A 216 -6.28 -7.36 -10.49
C MET A 216 -6.42 -7.88 -9.05
N MET A 217 -7.01 -9.04 -8.84
CA MET A 217 -7.22 -9.61 -7.51
C MET A 217 -5.89 -9.74 -6.77
N SER A 218 -5.87 -9.41 -5.48
CA SER A 218 -4.66 -9.45 -4.65
C SER A 218 -3.98 -10.83 -4.65
N THR A 219 -4.76 -11.90 -4.77
CA THR A 219 -4.28 -13.29 -4.84
C THR A 219 -3.54 -13.62 -6.12
N GLN A 220 -3.77 -12.87 -7.21
CA GLN A 220 -3.02 -13.03 -8.47
C GLN A 220 -1.70 -12.25 -8.44
N ASN A 221 -1.62 -11.24 -7.58
CA ASN A 221 -0.54 -10.26 -7.54
C ASN A 221 0.41 -10.51 -6.35
N LEU A 222 0.87 -11.76 -6.20
CA LEU A 222 1.77 -12.19 -5.11
C LEU A 222 3.25 -11.86 -5.35
N LEU A 223 3.62 -11.58 -6.61
CA LEU A 223 4.98 -11.34 -7.04
C LEU A 223 5.21 -9.88 -7.44
N ARG A 224 6.43 -9.39 -7.19
CA ARG A 224 6.89 -8.11 -7.72
C ARG A 224 7.06 -8.20 -9.25
N PRO A 225 6.55 -7.21 -10.00
CA PRO A 225 6.72 -7.19 -11.46
C PRO A 225 8.18 -6.96 -11.89
N SER A 226 9.01 -6.38 -11.03
CA SER A 226 10.39 -5.99 -11.31
C SER A 226 11.37 -7.16 -11.37
N ASP A 227 11.27 -8.07 -10.42
CA ASP A 227 12.28 -9.08 -10.10
C ASP A 227 11.66 -10.45 -9.78
N GLY A 228 10.33 -10.58 -9.80
CA GLY A 228 9.63 -11.82 -9.53
C GLY A 228 9.75 -12.30 -8.08
N SER A 229 10.22 -11.45 -7.16
CA SER A 229 10.28 -11.80 -5.73
C SER A 229 8.89 -11.70 -5.09
N PRO A 230 8.56 -12.54 -4.09
CA PRO A 230 7.29 -12.41 -3.37
C PRO A 230 7.20 -11.08 -2.63
N ILE A 231 6.08 -10.37 -2.81
CA ILE A 231 5.79 -9.11 -2.10
C ILE A 231 4.77 -9.28 -0.97
N THR A 232 3.82 -10.18 -1.18
CA THR A 232 2.71 -10.39 -0.25
C THR A 232 3.10 -11.46 0.76
N ILE A 233 3.92 -11.07 1.73
CA ILE A 233 4.55 -11.97 2.71
C ILE A 233 4.22 -11.52 4.13
N PRO A 234 3.97 -12.45 5.07
CA PRO A 234 3.95 -12.14 6.50
C PRO A 234 5.31 -11.63 6.95
N ASP A 235 5.36 -10.39 7.43
CA ASP A 235 6.56 -9.70 7.91
C ASP A 235 6.40 -9.19 9.36
N LYS A 236 7.43 -8.53 9.88
CA LYS A 236 7.44 -7.87 11.19
C LYS A 236 6.92 -8.77 12.33
N GLU A 237 5.82 -8.41 13.00
CA GLU A 237 5.26 -9.11 14.15
C GLU A 237 4.85 -10.55 13.80
N MET A 238 4.32 -10.78 12.59
CA MET A 238 3.95 -12.12 12.14
C MET A 238 5.18 -13.02 12.04
N ALA A 239 6.28 -12.50 11.50
CA ALA A 239 7.54 -13.23 11.40
C ALA A 239 8.18 -13.44 12.78
N LEU A 240 8.09 -12.45 13.67
CA LEU A 240 8.58 -12.56 15.05
C LEU A 240 7.83 -13.65 15.83
N GLY A 241 6.50 -13.72 15.69
CA GLY A 241 5.69 -14.76 16.30
C GLY A 241 6.07 -16.15 15.78
N CYS A 242 6.19 -16.31 14.46
CA CYS A 242 6.69 -17.54 13.83
C CYS A 242 8.06 -17.96 14.40
N TYR A 243 9.00 -17.01 14.50
CA TYR A 243 10.32 -17.25 15.06
C TYR A 243 10.26 -17.70 16.52
N PHE A 244 9.48 -17.01 17.35
CA PHE A 244 9.33 -17.33 18.77
C PHE A 244 8.85 -18.77 18.98
N MET A 245 7.79 -19.17 18.27
CA MET A 245 7.22 -20.52 18.42
C MET A 245 8.17 -21.62 17.93
N THR A 246 8.93 -21.34 16.88
CA THR A 246 9.80 -22.34 16.22
C THR A 246 11.21 -22.41 16.80
N THR A 247 11.55 -21.53 17.75
CA THR A 247 12.80 -21.56 18.50
C THR A 247 12.81 -22.73 19.47
N LEU A 248 13.88 -23.52 19.46
CA LEU A 248 14.07 -24.66 20.35
C LEU A 248 14.70 -24.23 21.67
N ILE A 249 14.18 -24.79 22.76
CA ILE A 249 14.80 -24.79 24.07
C ILE A 249 15.23 -26.21 24.36
N GLN A 250 16.54 -26.38 24.59
CA GLN A 250 17.12 -27.67 24.96
C GLN A 250 16.62 -28.11 26.34
N VAL A 251 16.30 -29.38 26.49
CA VAL A 251 15.84 -30.01 27.74
C VAL A 251 16.63 -31.30 27.93
N ASP A 252 17.07 -31.59 29.15
CA ASP A 252 17.94 -32.74 29.44
C ASP A 252 17.31 -34.09 29.06
N ASN A 253 15.99 -34.24 29.27
CA ASN A 253 15.24 -35.45 28.95
C ASN A 253 14.01 -35.13 28.08
N PRO A 254 14.16 -35.09 26.74
CA PRO A 254 13.05 -34.79 25.84
C PRO A 254 12.03 -35.94 25.84
N VAL A 255 10.76 -35.58 26.04
CA VAL A 255 9.63 -36.53 26.01
C VAL A 255 9.45 -37.04 24.57
N MET A 256 9.15 -38.33 24.43
CA MET A 256 8.87 -38.97 23.16
C MET A 256 7.37 -39.13 22.95
N PHE A 257 6.88 -38.75 21.77
CA PHE A 257 5.47 -38.89 21.35
C PHE A 257 5.36 -39.78 20.11
N ALA A 258 4.26 -40.52 20.02
CA ALA A 258 3.99 -41.45 18.92
C ALA A 258 3.50 -40.75 17.65
N SER A 259 2.90 -39.56 17.76
CA SER A 259 2.44 -38.74 16.63
C SER A 259 2.47 -37.23 16.91
N SER A 260 2.29 -36.42 15.87
CA SER A 260 2.14 -34.96 15.97
C SER A 260 0.95 -34.54 16.83
N GLU A 261 -0.18 -35.23 16.68
CA GLU A 261 -1.43 -34.92 17.37
C GLU A 261 -1.29 -35.17 18.88
N GLU A 262 -0.56 -36.21 19.27
CA GLU A 262 -0.29 -36.50 20.68
C GLU A 262 0.57 -35.39 21.33
N ALA A 263 1.59 -34.91 20.63
CA ALA A 263 2.43 -33.80 21.10
C ALA A 263 1.62 -32.50 21.24
N VAL A 264 0.77 -32.17 20.25
CA VAL A 264 -0.11 -31.00 20.30
C VAL A 264 -1.12 -31.11 21.45
N SER A 265 -1.70 -32.30 21.65
CA SER A 265 -2.61 -32.56 22.76
C SER A 265 -1.91 -32.40 24.12
N ALA A 266 -0.68 -32.90 24.26
CA ALA A 266 0.10 -32.74 25.49
C ALA A 266 0.36 -31.26 25.82
N TYR A 267 0.64 -30.43 24.82
CA TYR A 267 0.75 -28.97 24.98
C TYR A 267 -0.57 -28.34 25.41
N GLN A 268 -1.70 -28.71 24.78
CA GLN A 268 -3.02 -28.18 25.14
C GLN A 268 -3.43 -28.51 26.58
N HIS A 269 -2.98 -29.65 27.12
CA HIS A 269 -3.17 -30.03 28.52
C HIS A 269 -2.12 -29.43 29.47
N GLY A 270 -1.21 -28.59 28.98
CA GLY A 270 -0.19 -27.92 29.79
C GLY A 270 0.92 -28.84 30.30
N LYS A 271 1.13 -30.01 29.69
CA LYS A 271 2.18 -30.97 30.11
C LYS A 271 3.58 -30.65 29.57
N ILE A 272 3.66 -29.93 28.46
CA ILE A 272 4.91 -29.51 27.81
C ILE A 272 4.77 -28.06 27.35
N ASN A 273 5.88 -27.34 27.23
CA ASN A 273 5.90 -25.99 26.69
C ASN A 273 6.08 -25.98 25.16
N LEU A 274 5.59 -24.92 24.51
CA LEU A 274 5.58 -24.78 23.05
C LEU A 274 6.96 -24.93 22.39
N LYS A 275 8.02 -24.50 23.09
CA LYS A 275 9.39 -24.39 22.59
C LYS A 275 10.31 -25.53 23.03
N GLU A 276 9.86 -26.38 23.95
CA GLU A 276 10.66 -27.49 24.49
C GLU A 276 11.01 -28.51 23.41
N LEU A 277 12.24 -29.03 23.49
CA LEU A 277 12.69 -30.12 22.65
C LEU A 277 11.89 -31.40 22.98
N ILE A 278 11.26 -31.97 21.95
CA ILE A 278 10.53 -33.23 22.01
C ILE A 278 11.00 -34.16 20.87
N LYS A 279 10.80 -35.46 21.07
CA LYS A 279 11.03 -36.49 20.04
C LYS A 279 9.70 -36.95 19.51
N VAL A 280 9.43 -36.79 18.23
CA VAL A 280 8.17 -37.21 17.61
C VAL A 280 8.45 -38.18 16.48
N ARG A 281 7.66 -39.26 16.40
CA ARG A 281 7.71 -40.17 15.27
C ARG A 281 6.90 -39.59 14.10
N LEU A 282 7.59 -39.20 13.03
CA LEU A 282 7.01 -38.72 11.77
C LEU A 282 7.45 -39.67 10.64
N ASP A 283 6.51 -40.21 9.87
CA ASP A 283 6.79 -41.12 8.74
C ASP A 283 7.80 -42.25 9.08
N ASN A 284 7.59 -42.90 10.24
CA ASN A 284 8.47 -43.95 10.80
C ASN A 284 9.89 -43.53 11.19
N GLN A 285 10.21 -42.23 11.20
CA GLN A 285 11.46 -41.69 11.69
C GLN A 285 11.25 -40.89 12.98
N ILE A 286 12.17 -41.03 13.93
CA ILE A 286 12.17 -40.21 15.15
C ILE A 286 12.87 -38.89 14.82
N VAL A 287 12.14 -37.79 14.90
CA VAL A 287 12.64 -36.45 14.62
C VAL A 287 12.62 -35.62 15.90
N GLU A 288 13.72 -34.90 16.14
CA GLU A 288 13.82 -33.93 17.23
C GLU A 288 13.24 -32.58 16.78
N THR A 289 12.22 -32.10 17.48
CA THR A 289 11.49 -30.87 17.12
C THR A 289 10.82 -30.24 18.34
N ASN A 290 9.94 -29.25 18.14
CA ASN A 290 9.06 -28.71 19.19
C ASN A 290 7.62 -28.61 18.67
N VAL A 291 6.68 -28.37 19.58
CA VAL A 291 5.26 -28.22 19.23
C VAL A 291 5.03 -27.04 18.29
N GLY A 292 5.73 -25.93 18.48
CA GLY A 292 5.60 -24.76 17.59
C GLY A 292 5.97 -25.04 16.12
N ARG A 293 6.98 -25.88 15.88
CA ARG A 293 7.35 -26.35 14.54
C ARG A 293 6.33 -27.32 13.97
N LEU A 294 5.76 -28.21 14.78
CA LEU A 294 4.67 -29.10 14.34
C LEU A 294 3.47 -28.28 13.86
N LEU A 295 3.01 -27.32 14.68
CA LEU A 295 1.92 -26.41 14.34
C LEU A 295 2.22 -25.61 13.07
N PHE A 296 3.44 -25.09 12.92
CA PHE A 296 3.83 -24.39 11.70
C PHE A 296 3.78 -25.30 10.45
N ASN A 297 4.20 -26.55 10.57
CA ASN A 297 4.20 -27.51 9.46
C ASN A 297 2.79 -27.91 9.02
N GLU A 298 1.82 -27.95 9.92
CA GLU A 298 0.41 -28.18 9.57
C GLU A 298 -0.15 -27.09 8.64
N LEU A 299 0.39 -25.86 8.70
CA LEU A 299 -0.03 -24.76 7.84
C LEU A 299 0.55 -24.88 6.42
N LEU A 300 1.71 -25.52 6.28
CA LEU A 300 2.39 -25.68 5.00
C LEU A 300 1.67 -26.69 4.10
N LEU A 301 1.77 -26.46 2.80
CA LEU A 301 1.28 -27.39 1.78
C LEU A 301 2.13 -28.68 1.76
N PRO A 302 1.57 -29.84 1.36
CA PRO A 302 2.18 -31.15 1.57
C PRO A 302 3.66 -31.27 1.13
N LYS A 303 4.00 -30.86 -0.10
CA LYS A 303 5.37 -30.86 -0.66
C LYS A 303 6.36 -29.89 0.00
N LEU A 304 5.89 -28.99 0.88
CA LEU A 304 6.76 -28.06 1.62
C LEU A 304 7.07 -28.56 3.04
N ARG A 305 6.38 -29.61 3.50
CA ARG A 305 6.65 -30.29 4.77
C ARG A 305 7.85 -31.23 4.60
N PHE A 306 8.67 -31.49 5.61
CA PHE A 306 8.68 -30.98 6.98
C PHE A 306 9.81 -29.94 7.17
N PHE A 307 9.50 -28.75 7.66
CA PHE A 307 10.44 -27.67 7.95
C PHE A 307 10.85 -27.67 9.43
N ASN A 308 12.10 -27.98 9.73
CA ASN A 308 12.61 -28.15 11.10
C ASN A 308 13.71 -27.14 11.49
N GLU A 309 13.52 -25.86 11.20
CA GLU A 309 14.42 -24.78 11.57
C GLU A 309 13.66 -23.61 12.21
N PRO A 310 14.34 -22.70 12.93
CA PRO A 310 13.72 -21.44 13.36
C PRO A 310 13.24 -20.61 12.16
N VAL A 311 11.96 -20.26 12.15
CA VAL A 311 11.30 -19.56 11.04
C VAL A 311 11.48 -18.07 11.21
N ILE A 312 12.46 -17.51 10.51
CA ILE A 312 12.63 -16.06 10.34
C ILE A 312 11.96 -15.56 9.05
N GLY A 313 11.78 -14.24 8.90
CA GLY A 313 11.10 -13.65 7.73
C GLY A 313 11.71 -14.03 6.37
N SER A 314 13.03 -14.23 6.30
CA SER A 314 13.69 -14.71 5.08
C SER A 314 13.35 -16.18 4.75
N ARG A 315 13.13 -17.02 5.76
CA ARG A 315 12.68 -18.41 5.59
C ARG A 315 11.23 -18.47 5.13
N ILE A 316 10.35 -17.63 5.68
CA ILE A 316 8.96 -17.48 5.21
C ILE A 316 8.94 -17.11 3.72
N ARG A 317 9.77 -16.12 3.32
CA ARG A 317 9.92 -15.74 1.91
C ARG A 317 10.38 -16.93 1.06
N SER A 318 11.39 -17.67 1.49
CA SER A 318 11.89 -18.85 0.76
C SER A 318 10.82 -19.93 0.59
N LEU A 319 10.02 -20.20 1.63
CA LEU A 319 8.92 -21.16 1.58
C LEU A 319 7.83 -20.74 0.58
N ILE A 320 7.46 -19.46 0.59
CA ILE A 320 6.48 -18.92 -0.37
C ILE A 320 7.03 -18.95 -1.80
N THR A 321 8.30 -18.58 -2.02
CA THR A 321 8.95 -18.71 -3.34
C THR A 321 8.93 -20.15 -3.84
N LYS A 322 9.28 -21.12 -2.99
CA LYS A 322 9.21 -22.56 -3.35
C LYS A 322 7.78 -22.98 -3.63
N GLY A 323 6.83 -22.53 -2.83
CA GLY A 323 5.40 -22.84 -2.98
C GLY A 323 4.83 -22.32 -4.31
N LEU A 324 5.16 -21.09 -4.70
CA LEU A 324 4.70 -20.49 -5.96
C LEU A 324 5.14 -21.26 -7.22
N ASN A 325 6.24 -22.01 -7.14
CA ASN A 325 6.71 -22.86 -8.24
C ASN A 325 6.01 -24.23 -8.28
N LEU A 326 5.35 -24.64 -7.19
CA LEU A 326 4.84 -26.01 -7.01
C LEU A 326 3.31 -26.08 -6.94
N TYR A 327 2.64 -24.96 -6.65
CA TYR A 327 1.22 -24.86 -6.36
C TYR A 327 0.59 -23.65 -7.01
N HIS A 328 -0.74 -23.62 -7.02
CA HIS A 328 -1.49 -22.48 -7.56
C HIS A 328 -1.49 -21.30 -6.58
N ASN A 329 -1.64 -20.09 -7.13
CA ASN A 329 -1.71 -18.85 -6.35
C ASN A 329 -2.77 -18.88 -5.24
N ALA A 330 -3.91 -19.54 -5.48
CA ALA A 330 -4.99 -19.63 -4.50
C ALA A 330 -4.59 -20.45 -3.25
N GLU A 331 -3.85 -21.54 -3.44
CA GLU A 331 -3.33 -22.38 -2.36
C GLU A 331 -2.26 -21.64 -1.55
N ILE A 332 -1.42 -20.86 -2.24
CA ILE A 332 -0.39 -20.03 -1.61
C ILE A 332 -1.00 -18.86 -0.84
N ALA A 333 -2.04 -18.22 -1.37
CA ALA A 333 -2.75 -17.17 -0.66
C ALA A 333 -3.35 -17.70 0.66
N LEU A 334 -3.95 -18.89 0.65
CA LEU A 334 -4.46 -19.52 1.87
C LEU A 334 -3.35 -19.86 2.85
N MET A 335 -2.20 -20.34 2.36
CA MET A 335 -1.02 -20.59 3.19
C MET A 335 -0.51 -19.29 3.84
N ILE A 336 -0.47 -18.18 3.09
CA ILE A 336 -0.11 -16.85 3.62
C ILE A 336 -1.06 -16.42 4.74
N ASP A 337 -2.37 -16.56 4.54
CA ASP A 337 -3.39 -16.22 5.53
C ASP A 337 -3.19 -17.03 6.82
N ARG A 338 -2.94 -18.34 6.71
CA ARG A 338 -2.67 -19.23 7.84
C ARG A 338 -1.38 -18.87 8.60
N ILE A 339 -0.29 -18.60 7.87
CA ILE A 339 0.99 -18.19 8.48
C ILE A 339 0.84 -16.85 9.21
N LYS A 340 0.09 -15.90 8.63
CA LYS A 340 -0.24 -14.63 9.27
C LYS A 340 -0.98 -14.86 10.59
N GLU A 341 -2.04 -15.68 10.60
CA GLU A 341 -2.83 -15.97 11.81
C GLU A 341 -1.97 -16.57 12.92
N LEU A 342 -1.17 -17.59 12.59
CA LEU A 342 -0.26 -18.22 13.55
C LEU A 342 0.82 -17.23 14.01
N GLY A 343 1.34 -16.40 13.11
CA GLY A 343 2.32 -15.37 13.42
C GLY A 343 1.79 -14.35 14.43
N PHE A 344 0.57 -13.84 14.25
CA PHE A 344 -0.04 -12.94 15.23
C PHE A 344 -0.29 -13.63 16.56
N TRP A 345 -0.81 -14.87 16.55
CA TRP A 345 -1.01 -15.64 17.77
C TRP A 345 0.31 -15.85 18.53
N GLY A 346 1.37 -16.27 17.83
CA GLY A 346 2.70 -16.47 18.40
C GLY A 346 3.29 -15.19 18.96
N ALA A 347 3.08 -14.05 18.30
CA ALA A 347 3.52 -12.76 18.79
C ALA A 347 2.80 -12.38 20.09
N THR A 348 1.49 -12.57 20.18
CA THR A 348 0.71 -12.31 21.40
C THR A 348 1.13 -13.22 22.55
N VAL A 349 1.25 -14.53 22.31
CA VAL A 349 1.66 -15.51 23.34
C VAL A 349 3.09 -15.27 23.82
N SER A 350 3.96 -14.71 22.97
CA SER A 350 5.35 -14.46 23.34
C SER A 350 5.50 -13.47 24.50
N GLY A 351 4.54 -12.56 24.69
CA GLY A 351 4.63 -11.50 25.70
C GLY A 351 5.87 -10.62 25.56
N LEU A 352 6.47 -10.57 24.36
CA LEU A 352 7.69 -9.81 24.12
C LEU A 352 7.44 -8.33 24.32
N SER A 353 8.31 -7.71 25.12
CA SER A 353 8.37 -6.27 25.35
C SER A 353 9.83 -5.85 25.23
N MET A 354 10.05 -4.56 24.97
CA MET A 354 11.38 -3.97 24.94
C MET A 354 11.50 -2.97 26.09
N SER A 355 12.56 -3.12 26.88
CA SER A 355 12.93 -2.24 27.99
C SER A 355 14.27 -1.57 27.70
N VAL A 356 14.53 -0.45 28.37
CA VAL A 356 15.85 0.21 28.33
C VAL A 356 16.95 -0.75 28.81
N PHE A 357 16.64 -1.66 29.73
CA PHE A 357 17.59 -2.64 30.28
C PHE A 357 17.98 -3.76 29.31
N ASP A 358 17.22 -3.96 28.23
CA ASP A 358 17.60 -4.94 27.19
C ASP A 358 18.82 -4.44 26.40
N ASN A 359 19.05 -3.12 26.38
CA ASN A 359 20.22 -2.49 25.76
C ASN A 359 21.43 -2.56 26.70
N LYS A 360 22.13 -3.70 26.70
CA LYS A 360 23.34 -3.89 27.51
C LYS A 360 24.49 -3.02 27.01
N ILE A 361 24.99 -2.15 27.88
CA ILE A 361 26.24 -1.41 27.64
C ILE A 361 27.40 -2.36 27.87
N LEU A 362 28.28 -2.49 26.86
CA LEU A 362 29.48 -3.31 26.97
C LEU A 362 30.43 -2.71 28.02
N PRO A 363 30.91 -3.51 29.00
CA PRO A 363 31.83 -3.02 30.04
C PRO A 363 33.14 -2.46 29.47
N GLU A 364 33.62 -2.99 28.34
CA GLU A 364 34.88 -2.63 27.68
C GLU A 364 34.78 -1.33 26.86
N LYS A 365 33.57 -0.79 26.65
CA LYS A 365 33.33 0.41 25.84
C LYS A 365 34.22 1.61 26.24
N PRO A 366 34.40 1.94 27.54
CA PRO A 366 35.26 3.05 27.94
C PRO A 366 36.72 2.86 27.55
N ASP A 367 37.24 1.64 27.64
CA ASP A 367 38.64 1.34 27.31
C ASP A 367 38.88 1.43 25.80
N ILE A 368 37.94 0.92 24.98
CA ILE A 368 37.97 1.05 23.52
C ILE A 368 37.98 2.53 23.11
N ILE A 369 37.11 3.35 23.71
CA ILE A 369 37.07 4.80 23.44
C ILE A 369 38.38 5.47 23.84
N LYS A 370 38.95 5.08 24.99
CA LYS A 370 40.22 5.64 25.48
C LYS A 370 41.39 5.28 24.55
N GLU A 371 41.43 4.05 24.06
CA GLU A 371 42.45 3.63 23.10
C GLU A 371 42.33 4.39 21.77
N ALA A 372 41.10 4.52 21.24
CA ALA A 372 40.83 5.28 20.02
C ALA A 372 41.25 6.75 20.18
N ASN A 373 40.87 7.40 21.27
CA ASN A 373 41.29 8.78 21.57
C ASN A 373 42.81 8.91 21.62
N ARG A 374 43.53 7.94 22.20
CA ARG A 374 45.00 7.96 22.23
C ARG A 374 45.62 7.86 20.83
N LYS A 375 45.02 7.06 19.93
CA LYS A 375 45.45 6.96 18.53
C LYS A 375 45.20 8.28 17.78
N VAL A 376 44.04 8.91 17.98
CA VAL A 376 43.71 10.22 17.39
C VAL A 376 44.64 11.32 17.90
N GLU A 377 44.98 11.32 19.20
CA GLU A 377 45.96 12.27 19.76
C GLU A 377 47.34 12.12 19.11
N GLY A 378 47.76 10.88 18.81
CA GLY A 378 48.99 10.62 18.07
C GLY A 378 48.96 11.22 16.66
N ILE A 379 47.86 11.01 15.92
CA ILE A 379 47.65 11.58 14.57
C ILE A 379 47.66 13.11 14.62
N ASP A 380 46.98 13.71 15.60
CA ASP A 380 46.94 15.17 15.77
C ASP A 380 48.32 15.74 16.10
N HIS A 381 49.12 15.01 16.86
CA HIS A 381 50.50 15.38 17.17
C HIS A 381 51.40 15.31 15.93
N ASP A 382 51.28 14.27 15.11
CA ASP A 382 52.03 14.14 13.85
C ASP A 382 51.65 15.24 12.85
N PHE A 383 50.38 15.62 12.80
CA PHE A 383 49.91 16.77 12.02
C PHE A 383 50.53 18.08 12.51
N ARG A 384 50.58 18.32 13.84
CA ARG A 384 51.20 19.54 14.41
C ARG A 384 52.70 19.63 14.14
N ARG A 385 53.39 18.48 14.01
CA ARG A 385 54.80 18.40 13.62
C ARG A 385 55.03 18.52 12.11
N GLY A 386 53.95 18.59 11.31
CA GLY A 386 54.03 18.66 9.85
C GLY A 386 54.41 17.34 9.18
N LEU A 387 54.29 16.21 9.88
CA LEU A 387 54.63 14.87 9.36
C LEU A 387 53.54 14.31 8.42
N ILE A 388 52.31 14.80 8.55
CA ILE A 388 51.16 14.39 7.73
C ILE A 388 50.40 15.62 7.23
N THR A 389 49.76 15.46 6.07
CA THR A 389 48.91 16.49 5.48
C THR A 389 47.53 16.54 6.16
N ARG A 390 46.77 17.61 5.87
CA ARG A 390 45.41 17.76 6.39
C ARG A 390 44.45 16.67 5.87
N GLU A 391 44.66 16.21 4.64
CA GLU A 391 43.87 15.12 4.05
C GLU A 391 44.19 13.78 4.70
N GLU A 392 45.47 13.46 4.91
CA GLU A 392 45.91 12.25 5.60
C GLU A 392 45.46 12.21 7.06
N ARG A 393 45.56 13.33 7.79
CA ARG A 393 44.99 13.44 9.15
C ARG A 393 43.51 13.07 9.16
N ARG A 394 42.73 13.63 8.23
CA ARG A 394 41.30 13.38 8.15
C ARG A 394 41.01 11.91 7.87
N GLN A 395 41.76 11.28 6.97
CA GLN A 395 41.59 9.87 6.64
C GLN A 395 41.95 8.96 7.83
N LEU A 396 43.12 9.19 8.44
CA LEU A 396 43.59 8.41 9.59
C LEU A 396 42.68 8.55 10.82
N SER A 397 42.10 9.74 11.06
CA SER A 397 41.13 9.94 12.15
C SER A 397 39.76 9.32 11.87
N ILE A 398 39.42 9.01 10.62
CA ILE A 398 38.19 8.28 10.26
C ILE A 398 38.41 6.77 10.37
N ASP A 399 39.63 6.30 10.08
CA ASP A 399 40.00 4.88 10.13
C ASP A 399 40.16 4.35 11.57
N VAL A 400 40.45 5.24 12.53
CA VAL A 400 40.47 4.96 13.99
C VAL A 400 39.06 5.03 14.55
#